data_AF-A0A6V7LNN5-F1
#
_entry.id   AF-A0A6V7LNN5-F1
#
_cell.length_a   1.000
_cell.length_b   1.000
_cell.length_c   1.000
_cell.angle_alpha   90.00
_cell.angle_beta   90.00
_cell.angle_gamma   90.00
#
_symmetry.space_group_name_H-M   'P 1'
#
loop_
_entity.id
_entity.type
_entity.pdbx_description
1 polymer ?
#
loop_
_entity_poly.entity_id
_entity_poly.type
_entity_poly.pdbx_seq_one_letter_code
_entity_poly.pdbx_strand_id
1 'polypeptide(L)' 'METSEWDHTALREEEFDQHAVYLVPDVSTSSNDTNRAEASLPRNLVLKPSQALDL' A
#
# COMPACT_ATOMS: atom_id res chain seq x y z
N MET A 1 -19.39 15.81 15.60
CA MET A 1 -17.99 15.35 15.58
C MET A 1 -17.40 15.97 14.34
N GLU A 2 -16.59 17.01 14.53
CA GLU A 2 -15.93 17.69 13.43
C GLU A 2 -14.96 16.69 12.80
N THR A 3 -15.28 16.25 11.60
CA THR A 3 -14.33 15.55 10.75
C THR A 3 -13.31 16.59 10.32
N SER A 4 -12.34 16.89 11.19
CA SER A 4 -11.15 17.63 10.78
C SER A 4 -10.60 16.89 9.57
N GLU A 5 -10.78 17.49 8.39
CA GLU A 5 -10.34 16.95 7.11
C GLU A 5 -8.82 16.88 7.19
N TRP A 6 -8.27 15.68 7.34
CA TRP A 6 -6.83 15.48 7.34
C TRP A 6 -6.34 15.84 5.93
N ASP A 7 -5.59 16.93 5.80
CA ASP A 7 -4.97 17.28 4.53
C ASP A 7 -3.80 16.32 4.26
N HIS A 8 -4.11 15.25 3.55
CA HIS A 8 -3.13 14.23 3.14
C HIS A 8 -2.01 14.78 2.24
N THR A 9 -2.16 15.99 1.68
CA THR A 9 -1.13 16.60 0.82
C THR A 9 -0.11 17.42 1.61
N ALA A 10 -0.43 17.82 2.83
CA ALA A 10 0.44 18.59 3.73
C ALA A 10 0.89 17.82 4.98
N LEU A 11 0.40 16.58 5.16
CA LEU A 11 0.70 15.72 6.31
C LEU A 11 2.20 15.37 6.38
N ARG A 12 2.84 15.61 7.53
CA ARG A 12 4.23 15.21 7.77
C ARG A 12 4.34 13.72 8.08
N GLU A 13 5.51 13.14 7.83
CA GLU A 13 5.80 11.74 8.13
C GLU A 13 5.60 11.39 9.61
N GLU A 14 6.03 12.27 10.52
CA GLU A 14 5.88 12.07 11.97
C GLU A 14 4.42 12.04 12.41
N GLU A 15 3.56 12.80 11.75
CA GLU A 15 2.12 12.84 12.03
C GLU A 15 1.44 11.59 11.46
N PHE A 16 1.83 11.17 10.26
CA PHE A 16 1.33 9.92 9.68
C PHE A 16 1.65 8.71 10.57
N ASP A 17 2.88 8.59 11.07
CA ASP A 17 3.29 7.47 11.93
C ASP A 17 2.51 7.42 13.26
N GLN A 18 2.29 8.58 13.89
CA GLN A 18 1.55 8.67 15.15
C GLN A 18 0.04 8.41 15.00
N HIS A 19 -0.53 8.73 13.84
CA HIS A 19 -1.98 8.67 13.61
C HIS A 19 -2.44 7.52 12.73
N ALA A 20 -1.50 6.71 12.20
CA ALA A 20 -1.83 5.51 11.45
C ALA A 20 -2.65 4.53 12.29
N VAL A 21 -3.88 4.23 11.83
CA VAL A 21 -4.79 3.32 12.53
C VAL A 21 -4.56 1.86 12.13
N TYR A 22 -4.14 1.65 10.87
CA TYR A 22 -3.97 0.33 10.29
C TYR A 22 -2.60 0.21 9.66
N LEU A 23 -1.92 -0.88 10.02
CA LEU A 23 -0.68 -1.31 9.41
C LEU A 23 -0.97 -2.59 8.63
N VAL A 24 -0.66 -2.59 7.35
CA VAL A 24 -0.86 -3.74 6.47
C VAL A 24 0.52 -4.32 6.15
N PRO A 25 0.92 -5.43 6.79
CA PRO A 25 2.19 -6.07 6.47
C PRO A 25 2.13 -6.80 5.13
N ASP A 26 3.28 -6.89 4.49
CA ASP A 26 3.49 -7.70 3.29
C ASP A 26 3.26 -9.20 3.58
N VAL A 27 2.95 -9.94 2.52
CA VAL A 27 2.95 -11.41 2.56
C VAL A 27 4.39 -11.89 2.64
N SER A 28 4.65 -12.86 3.52
CA SER A 28 5.98 -13.46 3.65
C SER A 28 6.38 -14.16 2.35
N THR A 29 7.47 -13.70 1.74
CA THR A 29 8.07 -14.32 0.54
C THR A 29 9.35 -15.06 0.90
N SER A 30 9.74 -16.04 0.09
CA SER A 30 11.07 -16.62 0.21
C SER A 30 12.13 -15.67 -0.36
N SER A 31 13.37 -15.76 0.14
CA SER A 31 14.49 -14.98 -0.40
C SER A 31 14.88 -15.38 -1.82
N ASN A 32 14.39 -16.52 -2.30
CA ASN A 32 14.69 -17.06 -3.63
C ASN A 32 13.55 -16.86 -4.63
N ASP A 33 12.50 -16.11 -4.26
CA ASP A 33 11.39 -15.80 -5.15
C ASP A 33 11.87 -14.85 -6.26
N THR A 34 11.83 -15.36 -7.50
CA THR A 34 12.22 -14.59 -8.70
C THR A 34 11.33 -13.36 -8.89
N ASN A 35 10.07 -13.40 -8.43
CA ASN A 35 9.13 -12.28 -8.50
C ASN A 35 8.64 -11.88 -7.10
N ARG A 36 9.58 -11.45 -6.25
CA ARG A 36 9.26 -10.98 -4.90
C ARG A 36 8.25 -9.82 -4.89
N ALA A 37 8.32 -8.93 -5.89
CA ALA A 37 7.46 -7.75 -5.96
C ALA A 37 5.97 -8.10 -6.05
N GLU A 38 5.60 -9.10 -6.86
CA GLU A 38 4.22 -9.59 -6.91
C GLU A 38 3.90 -10.51 -5.73
N ALA A 39 4.88 -11.32 -5.28
CA ALA A 39 4.67 -12.30 -4.23
C ALA A 39 4.45 -11.68 -2.84
N SER A 40 4.99 -10.49 -2.56
CA SER A 40 4.84 -9.82 -1.26
C SER A 40 3.54 -9.02 -1.13
N LEU A 41 2.71 -8.99 -2.19
CA LEU A 41 1.47 -8.20 -2.24
C LEU A 41 0.54 -8.53 -1.06
N PRO A 42 0.15 -7.54 -0.25
CA PRO A 42 -0.83 -7.72 0.80
C PRO A 42 -2.15 -8.29 0.32
N ARG A 43 -2.80 -9.12 1.15
CA ARG A 43 -4.04 -9.84 0.83
C ARG A 43 -5.24 -8.95 0.48
N ASN A 44 -5.20 -7.67 0.87
CA ASN A 44 -6.24 -6.69 0.60
C ASN A 44 -6.02 -5.92 -0.72
N LEU A 45 -5.00 -6.28 -1.51
CA LEU A 45 -4.68 -5.67 -2.79
C LEU A 45 -4.70 -6.71 -3.92
N VAL A 46 -4.95 -6.24 -5.14
CA VAL A 46 -4.92 -7.03 -6.36
C VAL A 46 -4.21 -6.24 -7.46
N LEU A 47 -3.30 -6.89 -8.19
CA LEU A 47 -2.63 -6.27 -9.33
C LEU A 47 -3.59 -6.17 -10.51
N LYS A 48 -3.71 -4.98 -11.08
CA LYS A 48 -4.47 -4.77 -12.31
C LYS A 48 -3.55 -4.97 -13.51
N PRO A 49 -3.90 -5.84 -14.47
CA PRO A 49 -3.13 -5.96 -15.70
C PRO A 49 -3.13 -4.65 -16.47
N SER A 50 -2.06 -4.40 -17.22
CA SER A 50 -1.95 -3.22 -18.07
C SER A 50 -3.02 -3.22 -19.16
N GLN A 51 -3.68 -2.08 -19.37
CA GLN A 51 -4.61 -1.86 -20.49
C GLN A 51 -3.88 -1.37 -21.75
N ALA A 52 -2.55 -1.51 -21.83
CA ALA A 52 -1.74 -0.94 -22.91
C ALA A 52 -1.87 -1.65 -24.28
N LEU A 53 -2.68 -2.70 -24.42
CA LEU A 53 -2.88 -3.44 -25.67
C LEU A 53 -4.33 -3.91 -25.84
N ASP A 54 -5.22 -2.97 -26.14
CA ASP A 54 -6.36 -3.21 -27.05
C ASP A 54 -6.08 -2.44 -28.36
N LEU A 55 -4.96 -2.77 -29.01
CA LEU A 55 -4.54 -2.25 -30.33
C LEU A 55 -4.68 -3.33 -31.39
#